data_AF-A0A930HRL0-F1
#
_entry.id   AF-A0A930HRL0-F1
#
_cell.length_a   1.000
_cell.length_b   1.000
_cell.length_c   1.000
_cell.angle_alpha   90.00
_cell.angle_beta   90.00
_cell.angle_gamma   90.00
#
_symmetry.space_group_name_H-M   'P 1'
#
loop_
_entity.id
_entity.type
_entity.pdbx_description
1 polymer ?
#
loop_
_entity_poly.entity_id
_entity_poly.type
_entity_poly.pdbx_seq_one_letter_code
_entity_poly.pdbx_strand_id
1 'polypeptide(L)'
;MSDWKNRLGVLYSTNPDFEYTTAEVAEPETLPAAEQRLRLSLSKKQRGGKEVTLITGFIGSSADLEALGKTLRQRCGVGGSAKDGEIIIQGDQRQKLLTILPSLGYTKTK
;
A
#
# COMPACT_ATOMS: atom_id res chain seq x y z
N MET A 1 13.91 -18.61 58.73
CA MET A 1 12.84 -18.52 57.71
C MET A 1 13.18 -17.37 56.78
N SER A 2 13.42 -17.64 55.49
CA SER A 2 12.98 -16.78 54.38
C SER A 2 13.53 -17.26 53.03
N ASP A 3 12.59 -17.76 52.22
CA ASP A 3 12.43 -17.44 50.80
C ASP A 3 13.43 -18.00 49.78
N TRP A 4 13.33 -19.31 49.62
CA TRP A 4 13.65 -20.18 48.48
C TRP A 4 13.04 -19.78 47.11
N LYS A 5 12.54 -18.55 46.95
CA LYS A 5 11.74 -18.10 45.78
C LYS A 5 12.55 -17.58 44.59
N ASN A 6 13.88 -17.50 44.66
CA ASN A 6 14.70 -17.07 43.53
C ASN A 6 15.60 -18.18 42.97
N ARG A 7 15.17 -19.43 43.15
CA ARG A 7 15.49 -20.51 42.22
C ARG A 7 14.84 -20.15 40.87
N LEU A 8 15.51 -20.51 39.78
CA LEU A 8 15.04 -20.51 38.39
C LEU A 8 15.38 -19.26 37.58
N GLY A 9 16.68 -19.16 37.27
CA GLY A 9 17.06 -19.41 35.88
C GLY A 9 16.56 -18.39 34.87
N VAL A 10 17.20 -17.22 34.86
CA VAL A 10 17.48 -16.56 33.59
C VAL A 10 18.98 -16.31 33.58
N LEU A 11 19.68 -17.35 33.13
CA LEU A 11 21.03 -17.26 32.62
C LEU A 11 21.00 -16.16 31.55
N TYR A 12 21.71 -15.07 31.79
CA TYR A 12 21.93 -14.03 30.79
C TYR A 12 22.65 -14.70 29.62
N SER A 13 21.88 -15.09 28.62
CA SER A 13 22.41 -15.53 27.33
C SER A 13 23.05 -14.32 26.69
N THR A 14 24.35 -14.20 26.90
CA THR A 14 25.27 -13.46 26.06
C THR A 14 25.50 -14.28 24.80
N ASN A 15 24.44 -14.52 24.02
CA ASN A 15 24.61 -14.74 22.59
C ASN A 15 24.35 -13.38 21.93
N PRO A 16 25.41 -12.61 21.60
CA PRO A 16 25.32 -11.30 20.96
C PRO A 16 24.94 -11.39 19.47
N ASP A 17 24.32 -12.50 19.05
CA ASP A 17 23.89 -12.73 17.68
C ASP A 17 22.37 -12.60 17.62
N PHE A 18 21.90 -11.39 17.93
CA PHE A 18 20.55 -11.00 17.57
C PHE A 18 20.58 -10.51 16.13
N GLU A 19 20.75 -11.44 15.21
CA GLU A 19 20.39 -11.21 13.83
C GLU A 19 18.86 -11.11 13.80
N TYR A 20 18.34 -9.89 13.68
CA TYR A 20 17.03 -9.71 13.10
C TYR A 20 17.12 -10.29 11.69
N THR A 21 16.83 -11.58 11.55
CA THR A 21 16.29 -12.08 10.29
C THR A 21 14.98 -11.32 10.15
N THR A 22 15.07 -10.16 9.49
CA THR A 22 13.93 -9.49 8.93
C THR A 22 13.43 -10.55 7.98
N ALA A 23 12.45 -11.33 8.45
CA ALA A 23 11.77 -12.32 7.66
C ALA A 23 11.51 -11.62 6.35
N GLU A 24 12.23 -12.05 5.32
CA GLU A 24 11.97 -11.72 3.94
C GLU A 24 10.55 -12.25 3.74
N VAL A 25 9.57 -11.39 4.03
CA VAL A 25 8.21 -11.58 3.62
C VAL A 25 8.39 -11.67 2.12
N ALA A 26 8.28 -12.88 1.59
CA ALA A 26 8.19 -13.12 0.17
C ALA A 26 6.95 -12.36 -0.28
N GLU A 27 7.15 -11.08 -0.58
CA GLU A 27 6.15 -10.22 -1.16
C GLU A 27 5.83 -10.87 -2.51
N PRO A 28 4.55 -11.17 -2.80
CA PRO A 28 4.20 -11.78 -4.06
C PRO A 28 4.66 -10.84 -5.15
N GLU A 29 5.48 -11.35 -6.08
CA GLU A 29 6.19 -10.56 -7.08
C GLU A 29 5.27 -9.52 -7.74
N THR A 30 5.38 -8.27 -7.29
CA THR A 30 4.60 -7.17 -7.81
C THR A 30 5.11 -6.94 -9.22
N LEU A 31 4.24 -7.15 -10.23
CA LEU A 31 4.63 -6.96 -11.62
C LEU A 31 5.23 -5.56 -11.80
N PRO A 32 6.26 -5.41 -12.67
CA PRO A 32 6.88 -4.12 -12.90
C PRO A 32 5.83 -3.11 -13.33
N ALA A 33 5.85 -1.93 -12.70
CA ALA A 33 4.88 -0.86 -12.94
C ALA A 33 4.73 -0.49 -14.42
N ALA A 34 5.77 -0.69 -15.23
CA ALA A 34 5.80 -0.45 -16.67
C ALA A 34 4.84 -1.36 -17.47
N GLU A 35 4.52 -2.54 -16.95
CA GLU A 35 3.65 -3.50 -17.62
C GLU A 35 2.20 -3.44 -17.16
N GLN A 36 1.95 -2.85 -15.98
CA GLN A 36 0.64 -2.76 -15.36
C GLN A 36 -0.26 -1.74 -16.09
N ARG A 37 -1.48 -2.17 -16.44
CA ARG A 37 -2.46 -1.35 -17.16
C ARG A 37 -3.50 -0.78 -16.22
N LEU A 38 -3.18 0.35 -15.60
CA LEU A 38 -4.12 1.05 -14.73
C LEU A 38 -5.21 1.75 -15.56
N ARG A 39 -6.47 1.57 -15.18
CA ARG A 39 -7.62 2.24 -15.77
C ARG A 39 -8.16 3.31 -14.84
N LEU A 40 -8.32 4.52 -15.37
CA LEU A 40 -8.89 5.65 -14.63
C LEU A 40 -10.35 5.83 -15.03
N SER A 41 -11.27 5.50 -14.12
CA SER A 41 -12.72 5.63 -14.34
C SER A 41 -13.28 6.72 -13.44
N LEU A 42 -14.04 7.66 -14.00
CA LEU A 42 -14.78 8.64 -13.20
C LEU A 42 -16.17 8.06 -12.89
N SER A 43 -16.50 7.92 -11.61
CA SER A 43 -17.84 7.52 -11.18
C SER A 43 -18.54 8.65 -10.45
N LYS A 44 -19.78 8.92 -10.89
CA LYS A 44 -20.70 9.88 -10.25
C LYS A 44 -21.97 9.19 -9.75
N LYS A 45 -22.16 7.91 -10.09
CA LYS A 45 -23.48 7.25 -10.15
C LYS A 45 -24.12 6.91 -8.81
N GLN A 46 -23.47 7.11 -7.66
CA GLN A 46 -24.03 6.62 -6.39
C GLN A 46 -23.66 7.43 -5.13
N ARG A 47 -23.22 8.68 -5.26
CA ARG A 47 -22.69 9.46 -4.11
C ARG A 47 -23.20 10.91 -4.02
N GLY A 48 -24.47 11.13 -4.35
CA GLY A 48 -25.13 12.44 -4.13
C GLY A 48 -24.47 13.61 -4.85
N GLY A 49 -24.01 13.39 -6.09
CA GLY A 49 -23.31 14.41 -6.88
C GLY A 49 -21.81 14.51 -6.64
N LYS A 50 -21.24 13.78 -5.67
CA LYS A 50 -19.78 13.73 -5.48
C LYS A 50 -19.12 12.84 -6.53
N GLU A 51 -18.20 13.43 -7.26
CA GLU A 51 -17.38 12.73 -8.25
C GLU A 51 -16.24 11.99 -7.55
N VAL A 52 -15.96 10.76 -7.98
CA VAL A 52 -14.81 9.99 -7.51
C VAL A 52 -14.06 9.39 -8.69
N THR A 53 -12.74 9.39 -8.61
CA THR A 53 -11.88 8.71 -9.57
C THR A 53 -11.57 7.31 -9.01
N LEU A 54 -11.94 6.27 -9.76
CA LEU A 54 -11.56 4.89 -9.51
C LEU A 54 -10.35 4.54 -10.37
N ILE A 55 -9.38 3.88 -9.75
CA ILE A 55 -8.20 3.34 -10.39
C ILE A 55 -8.28 1.83 -10.24
N THR A 56 -8.38 1.11 -11.35
CA THR A 56 -8.49 -0.36 -11.37
C THR A 56 -7.43 -0.96 -12.28
N GLY A 57 -7.21 -2.27 -12.20
CA GLY A 57 -6.20 -2.96 -13.02
C GLY A 57 -4.80 -2.96 -12.42
N PHE A 58 -4.69 -2.70 -11.11
CA PHE A 58 -3.46 -2.97 -10.36
C PHE A 58 -3.29 -4.48 -10.18
N ILE A 59 -2.10 -5.02 -10.43
CA ILE A 59 -1.79 -6.45 -10.34
C ILE A 59 -0.62 -6.64 -9.39
N GLY A 60 -0.91 -6.97 -8.14
CA GLY A 60 0.12 -7.11 -7.11
C GLY A 60 -0.50 -7.42 -5.75
N SER A 61 0.30 -7.28 -4.70
CA SER A 61 -0.19 -7.46 -3.33
C SER A 61 -1.18 -6.37 -2.91
N SER A 62 -2.04 -6.67 -1.94
CA SER A 62 -2.91 -5.66 -1.33
C SER A 62 -2.10 -4.58 -0.60
N ALA A 63 -0.93 -4.93 -0.05
CA ALA A 63 -0.03 -4.00 0.62
C ALA A 63 0.53 -2.95 -0.36
N ASP A 64 0.99 -3.38 -1.54
CA ASP A 64 1.46 -2.47 -2.60
C ASP A 64 0.33 -1.57 -3.12
N LEU A 65 -0.87 -2.13 -3.24
CA LEU A 65 -2.04 -1.36 -3.65
C LEU A 65 -2.37 -0.27 -2.63
N GLU A 66 -2.33 -0.58 -1.34
CA GLU A 66 -2.49 0.39 -0.27
C GLU A 66 -1.37 1.43 -0.24
N ALA A 67 -0.11 1.03 -0.45
CA ALA A 67 1.04 1.93 -0.54
C ALA A 67 0.93 2.89 -1.74
N LEU A 68 0.56 2.38 -2.92
CA LEU A 68 0.26 3.17 -4.11
C LEU A 68 -0.89 4.13 -3.82
N GLY A 69 -1.99 3.62 -3.26
CA GLY A 69 -3.16 4.41 -2.90
C GLY A 69 -2.84 5.54 -1.93
N LYS A 70 -1.97 5.29 -0.93
CA LYS A 70 -1.48 6.30 0.02
C LYS A 70 -0.64 7.36 -0.68
N THR A 71 0.29 6.95 -1.55
CA THR A 71 1.14 7.86 -2.33
C THR A 71 0.31 8.76 -3.24
N LEU A 72 -0.67 8.19 -3.96
CA LEU A 72 -1.55 8.95 -4.85
C LEU A 72 -2.43 9.93 -4.07
N ARG A 73 -2.99 9.54 -2.92
CA ARG A 73 -3.79 10.45 -2.07
C ARG A 73 -2.95 11.58 -1.49
N GLN A 74 -1.73 11.30 -1.03
CA GLN A 74 -0.80 12.33 -0.53
C GLN A 74 -0.44 13.34 -1.62
N ARG A 75 -0.14 12.86 -2.84
CA ARG A 75 0.17 13.73 -3.98
C ARG A 75 -1.03 14.54 -4.46
N CYS A 76 -2.22 13.95 -4.45
CA CYS A 76 -3.44 14.62 -4.88
C CYS A 76 -4.03 15.54 -3.79
N GLY A 77 -3.68 15.35 -2.52
CA GLY A 77 -4.19 16.10 -1.37
C GLY A 77 -5.67 15.80 -1.07
N VAL A 78 -6.14 14.62 -1.43
CA VAL A 78 -7.56 14.24 -1.35
C VAL A 78 -7.76 12.95 -0.56
N GLY A 79 -8.94 12.80 0.03
CA GLY A 79 -9.37 11.57 0.67
C GLY A 79 -9.61 10.43 -0.32
N GLY A 80 -9.60 9.21 0.17
CA GLY A 80 -9.83 8.01 -0.65
C GLY A 80 -9.71 6.72 0.15
N SER A 81 -9.98 5.59 -0.49
CA SER A 81 -9.76 4.24 0.06
C SER A 81 -9.21 3.30 -1.02
N ALA A 82 -8.48 2.27 -0.61
CA ALA A 82 -7.83 1.28 -1.46
C ALA A 82 -8.38 -0.06 -0.97
N LYS A 83 -9.20 -0.72 -1.78
CA LYS A 83 -9.88 -1.95 -1.37
C LYS A 83 -10.17 -2.82 -2.58
N ASP A 84 -10.13 -4.13 -2.40
CA ASP A 84 -10.60 -5.10 -3.40
C ASP A 84 -9.93 -4.98 -4.78
N GLY A 85 -8.65 -4.57 -4.84
CA GLY A 85 -7.96 -4.40 -6.13
C GLY A 85 -8.20 -3.05 -6.80
N GLU A 86 -8.87 -2.12 -6.11
CA GLU A 86 -9.24 -0.80 -6.64
C GLU A 86 -8.84 0.34 -5.70
N ILE A 87 -8.42 1.47 -6.27
CA ILE A 87 -8.13 2.69 -5.52
C ILE A 87 -9.21 3.72 -5.85
N ILE A 88 -9.93 4.13 -4.82
CA ILE A 88 -10.98 5.14 -4.89
C ILE A 88 -10.39 6.45 -4.37
N ILE A 89 -10.45 7.49 -5.20
CA ILE A 89 -9.96 8.83 -4.91
C ILE A 89 -11.13 9.81 -5.02
N GLN A 90 -11.27 10.71 -4.05
CA GLN A 90 -12.33 11.72 -4.08
C GLN A 90 -12.01 12.84 -5.09
N GLY A 91 -13.03 13.26 -5.84
CA GLY A 91 -12.93 14.28 -6.88
C GLY A 91 -12.45 13.75 -8.24
N ASP A 92 -12.49 14.62 -9.24
CA ASP A 92 -11.82 14.39 -10.52
C ASP A 92 -10.34 14.77 -10.39
N GLN A 93 -9.48 13.76 -10.18
CA GLN A 93 -8.03 13.94 -10.12
C GLN A 93 -7.34 13.32 -11.33
N ARG A 94 -8.08 13.00 -12.41
CA ARG A 94 -7.53 12.33 -13.60
C ARG A 94 -6.34 13.09 -14.18
N GLN A 95 -6.43 14.41 -14.26
CA GLN A 95 -5.35 15.24 -14.80
C GLN A 95 -4.07 15.14 -13.97
N LYS A 96 -4.16 15.16 -12.63
CA LYS A 96 -2.98 14.99 -11.76
C LYS A 96 -2.44 13.56 -11.81
N LEU A 97 -3.33 12.57 -11.80
CA LEU A 97 -2.95 11.15 -11.86
C LEU A 97 -2.22 10.83 -13.16
N LEU A 98 -2.65 11.40 -14.29
CA LEU A 98 -1.95 11.27 -15.58
C LEU A 98 -0.53 11.87 -15.57
N THR A 99 -0.20 12.79 -14.66
CA THR A 99 1.16 13.32 -14.48
C THR A 99 1.98 12.51 -13.47
N ILE A 100 1.34 12.05 -12.39
CA ILE A 100 1.99 11.33 -11.28
C ILE A 100 2.30 9.88 -11.68
N LEU A 101 1.39 9.21 -12.38
CA LEU A 101 1.52 7.79 -12.74
C LEU A 101 2.75 7.51 -13.63
N PRO A 102 3.05 8.30 -14.68
CA PRO A 102 4.29 8.16 -15.44
C PRO A 102 5.54 8.38 -14.59
N SER A 103 5.49 9.32 -13.64
CA SER A 103 6.61 9.60 -12.72
C SER A 103 6.91 8.43 -11.77
N LEU A 104 5.90 7.58 -11.52
CA LEU A 104 6.01 6.37 -10.71
C LEU A 104 6.31 5.12 -11.57
N GLY A 105 6.53 5.27 -12.87
CA GLY A 105 6.82 4.17 -13.80
C GLY A 105 5.60 3.50 -14.44
N TYR A 106 4.38 3.96 -14.14
CA TYR A 106 3.16 3.45 -14.76
C TYR A 106 2.93 4.11 -16.12
N THR A 107 3.39 3.44 -17.18
CA THR A 107 3.36 3.96 -18.57
C THR A 107 2.05 3.63 -19.30
N LYS A 108 1.28 2.64 -18.83
CA LYS A 108 0.05 2.18 -19.50
C LYS A 108 -1.23 2.61 -18.77
N THR A 109 -1.42 3.90 -18.59
CA THR A 109 -2.65 4.46 -18.01
C THR A 109 -3.67 4.81 -19.09
N LYS A 110 -4.90 4.30 -19.00
CA LYS A 110 -5.99 4.60 -19.97
C LYS A 110 -7.27 5.06 -19.29
#